data_AF-A0A2T4V499-F1
#
_entry.id   AF-A0A2T4V499-F1
#
_cell.length_a   1.000
_cell.length_b   1.000
_cell.length_c   1.000
_cell.angle_alpha   90.00
_cell.angle_beta   90.00
_cell.angle_gamma   90.00
#
_symmetry.space_group_name_H-M   'P 1'
#
loop_
_entity.id
_entity.type
_entity.pdbx_description
1 polymer ?
#
loop_
_entity_poly.entity_id
_entity_poly.type
_entity_poly.pdbx_seq_one_letter_code
_entity_poly.pdbx_strand_id
1 'polypeptide(L)'
;MRLFTSLRCVALSSCAALGVWLSGCAHAPSPSAPLAPPPATATSQPALPDMAPPAPLPPGHLDAERAYALLSRGEPQQALALYRHAWEVGNRDRLASYNAAIAAVRLGAQAEALSWLERSLENGYRDAAYLRADEDLAPLRSLPEFTALLERIPSLPTPAWEVGAHPELKRLVEEDQSDRRPPPKTPEAWKAVSARDTQRRQRVDALIAAGEARVAADFFAAALVYQHGKAPEDHARARELAAEAARRGHPGGMWLAAAAWDRWLMNAGLPQRFGTQYKTPPEGGPPQLYTVDPSVPDSERQRWGFPPLSEIPKHL
;
A
#
# COMPACT_ATOMS: atom_id res chain seq x y z
N MET A 1 12.90 8.16 -4.25
CA MET A 1 12.06 8.02 -3.03
C MET A 1 10.54 8.07 -3.32
N ARG A 2 10.05 7.48 -4.45
CA ARG A 2 8.63 7.57 -4.86
C ARG A 2 7.90 6.23 -5.09
N LEU A 3 8.59 5.08 -5.08
CA LEU A 3 7.96 3.77 -5.33
C LEU A 3 7.13 3.20 -4.18
N PHE A 4 7.58 3.34 -2.93
CA PHE A 4 6.76 2.92 -1.79
C PHE A 4 5.74 3.93 -1.38
N THR A 5 5.98 5.21 -1.66
CA THR A 5 4.91 6.18 -1.73
C THR A 5 3.95 5.87 -2.89
N SER A 6 4.23 4.99 -3.86
CA SER A 6 3.17 4.57 -4.79
C SER A 6 2.17 3.61 -4.12
N LEU A 7 2.58 2.61 -3.34
CA LEU A 7 1.60 1.76 -2.61
C LEU A 7 1.08 2.42 -1.31
N ARG A 8 1.90 3.25 -0.64
CA ARG A 8 1.52 4.03 0.57
C ARG A 8 0.86 5.39 0.26
N CYS A 9 1.11 6.07 -0.88
CA CYS A 9 0.40 7.31 -1.28
C CYS A 9 -0.77 7.09 -2.23
N VAL A 10 -0.86 6.00 -3.00
CA VAL A 10 -2.09 5.75 -3.78
C VAL A 10 -3.30 5.52 -2.85
N ALA A 11 -3.03 5.19 -1.58
CA ALA A 11 -3.98 5.14 -0.49
C ALA A 11 -4.58 6.50 -0.03
N LEU A 12 -4.16 7.64 -0.58
CA LEU A 12 -4.54 8.99 -0.10
C LEU A 12 -5.62 9.70 -0.91
N SER A 13 -6.10 9.12 -2.01
CA SER A 13 -7.13 9.75 -2.83
C SER A 13 -8.47 9.08 -2.63
N SER A 14 -9.23 9.55 -1.63
CA SER A 14 -10.67 9.32 -1.53
C SER A 14 -11.36 10.44 -0.75
N CYS A 15 -12.25 11.14 -1.45
CA CYS A 15 -13.37 11.94 -0.96
C CYS A 15 -13.11 13.32 -0.34
N ALA A 16 -13.16 14.36 -1.19
CA ALA A 16 -13.80 15.62 -0.85
C ALA A 16 -14.79 15.99 -1.97
N ALA A 17 -16.08 15.78 -1.74
CA ALA A 17 -17.16 16.36 -2.52
C ALA A 17 -18.44 16.40 -1.67
N LEU A 18 -18.59 17.45 -0.86
CA LEU A 18 -19.89 17.86 -0.35
C LEU A 18 -20.26 19.17 -1.05
N GLY A 19 -21.20 19.05 -1.98
CA GLY A 19 -21.80 20.18 -2.67
C GLY A 19 -22.71 20.95 -1.73
N VAL A 20 -22.47 22.24 -1.60
CA VAL A 20 -23.35 23.20 -0.93
C VAL A 20 -24.48 23.56 -1.89
N TRP A 21 -25.72 23.25 -1.51
CA TRP A 21 -26.91 23.85 -2.11
C TRP A 21 -27.43 24.95 -1.19
N LEU A 22 -27.43 26.19 -1.69
CA LEU A 22 -28.15 27.31 -1.12
C LEU A 22 -29.41 27.53 -1.96
N SER A 23 -30.57 27.54 -1.33
CA SER A 23 -31.72 28.38 -1.72
C SER A 23 -32.86 28.32 -0.71
N GLY A 24 -33.43 29.49 -0.44
CA GLY A 24 -34.88 29.65 -0.29
C GLY A 24 -35.40 29.88 1.12
N CYS A 25 -35.56 31.16 1.48
CA CYS A 25 -36.41 31.58 2.59
C CYS A 25 -37.89 31.30 2.29
N ALA A 26 -38.61 30.68 3.22
CA ALA A 26 -40.07 30.75 3.32
C ALA A 26 -40.51 30.61 4.78
N HIS A 27 -41.63 31.25 5.10
CA HIS A 27 -42.07 31.66 6.43
C HIS A 27 -42.61 30.51 7.30
N ALA A 28 -42.28 30.55 8.60
CA ALA A 28 -42.70 29.60 9.62
C ALA A 28 -44.03 30.00 10.29
N PRO A 29 -44.83 29.01 10.72
CA PRO A 29 -45.61 29.07 11.95
C PRO A 29 -44.98 28.18 13.05
N SER A 30 -45.18 28.59 14.31
CA SER A 30 -44.59 27.98 15.53
C SER A 30 -45.03 26.54 15.80
N PRO A 31 -44.22 25.76 16.56
CA PRO A 31 -44.20 24.30 16.49
C PRO A 31 -45.13 23.60 17.49
N SER A 32 -45.84 22.58 17.01
CA SER A 32 -46.31 21.47 17.83
C SER A 32 -45.11 20.59 18.18
N ALA A 33 -44.98 20.18 19.45
CA ALA A 33 -43.90 19.32 19.92
C ALA A 33 -43.80 18.04 19.06
N PRO A 34 -42.63 17.71 18.48
CA PRO A 34 -42.48 16.45 17.77
C PRO A 34 -42.41 15.30 18.77
N LEU A 35 -43.22 14.26 18.55
CA LEU A 35 -43.04 12.96 19.20
C LEU A 35 -41.60 12.50 18.95
N ALA A 36 -40.93 12.09 20.04
CA ALA A 36 -39.61 11.51 19.96
C ALA A 36 -39.61 10.33 18.96
N PRO A 37 -38.66 10.26 18.01
CA PRO A 37 -38.54 9.08 17.18
C PRO A 37 -38.24 7.88 18.08
N PRO A 38 -38.75 6.68 17.75
CA PRO A 38 -38.36 5.48 18.48
C PRO A 38 -36.83 5.35 18.45
N PRO A 39 -36.19 4.84 19.51
CA PRO A 39 -34.76 4.66 19.53
C PRO A 39 -34.38 3.85 18.29
N ALA A 40 -33.55 4.44 17.43
CA ALA A 40 -32.95 3.70 16.34
C ALA A 40 -32.25 2.49 16.98
N THR A 41 -32.78 1.30 16.72
CA THR A 41 -32.04 0.07 16.95
C THR A 41 -30.75 0.25 16.17
N ALA A 42 -29.66 0.53 16.90
CA ALA A 42 -28.33 0.53 16.34
C ALA A 42 -28.11 -0.90 15.81
N THR A 43 -28.36 -1.10 14.53
CA THR A 43 -27.87 -2.25 13.80
C THR A 43 -26.37 -2.19 13.97
N SER A 44 -25.84 -2.98 14.91
CA SER A 44 -24.41 -3.20 15.06
C SER A 44 -23.91 -3.65 13.70
N GLN A 45 -23.16 -2.79 13.00
CA GLN A 45 -22.43 -3.24 11.83
C GLN A 45 -21.63 -4.46 12.26
N PRO A 46 -21.67 -5.58 11.52
CA PRO A 46 -20.91 -6.76 11.89
C PRO A 46 -19.43 -6.35 11.98
N ALA A 47 -18.87 -6.46 13.19
CA ALA A 47 -17.47 -6.17 13.42
C ALA A 47 -16.63 -7.11 12.56
N LEU A 48 -15.64 -6.55 11.85
CA LEU A 48 -14.72 -7.36 11.06
C LEU A 48 -13.93 -8.28 12.00
N PRO A 49 -13.96 -9.62 11.82
CA PRO A 49 -13.34 -10.54 12.77
C PRO A 49 -11.85 -10.26 12.94
N ASP A 50 -11.33 -10.46 14.16
CA ASP A 50 -9.90 -10.41 14.40
C ASP A 50 -9.17 -11.45 13.55
N MET A 51 -7.96 -11.10 13.13
CA MET A 51 -7.08 -11.92 12.29
C MET A 51 -5.69 -11.92 12.92
N ALA A 52 -5.03 -13.08 12.95
CA ALA A 52 -3.61 -13.18 13.26
C ALA A 52 -2.77 -12.92 11.99
N PRO A 53 -1.48 -12.56 12.10
CA PRO A 53 -0.62 -12.39 10.93
C PRO A 53 -0.72 -13.61 9.98
N PRO A 54 -1.09 -13.42 8.70
CA PRO A 54 -1.36 -14.53 7.78
C PRO A 54 -0.13 -15.34 7.36
N ALA A 55 1.08 -14.82 7.61
CA ALA A 55 2.34 -15.46 7.27
C ALA A 55 3.42 -15.06 8.29
N PRO A 56 4.50 -15.85 8.45
CA PRO A 56 5.67 -15.39 9.19
C PRO A 56 6.32 -14.19 8.48
N LEU A 57 6.94 -13.30 9.26
CA LEU A 57 7.72 -12.22 8.69
C LEU A 57 9.01 -12.76 8.07
N PRO A 58 9.48 -12.18 6.96
CA PRO A 58 10.82 -12.45 6.47
C PRO A 58 11.87 -12.14 7.55
N PRO A 59 12.99 -12.89 7.62
CA PRO A 59 14.10 -12.53 8.48
C PRO A 59 14.53 -11.07 8.26
N GLY A 60 14.91 -10.36 9.32
CA GLY A 60 15.34 -8.96 9.22
C GLY A 60 14.28 -7.97 8.74
N HIS A 61 12.99 -8.34 8.66
CA HIS A 61 11.92 -7.46 8.16
C HIS A 61 11.82 -6.14 8.94
N LEU A 62 11.85 -6.19 10.28
CA LEU A 62 11.76 -4.98 11.10
C LEU A 62 12.98 -4.07 10.93
N ASP A 63 14.17 -4.63 10.70
CA ASP A 63 15.36 -3.84 10.39
C ASP A 63 15.20 -3.13 9.05
N ALA A 64 14.66 -3.79 8.04
CA ALA A 64 14.37 -3.18 6.74
C ALA A 64 13.33 -2.05 6.83
N GLU A 65 12.26 -2.21 7.62
CA GLU A 65 11.26 -1.15 7.85
C GLU A 65 11.87 0.05 8.60
N ARG A 66 12.70 -0.19 9.62
CA ARG A 66 13.40 0.89 10.32
C ARG A 66 14.43 1.58 9.43
N ALA A 67 15.16 0.81 8.61
CA ALA A 67 16.09 1.35 7.61
C ALA A 67 15.37 2.25 6.61
N TYR A 68 14.18 1.87 6.16
CA TYR A 68 13.35 2.69 5.29
C TYR A 68 12.94 4.02 5.94
N ALA A 69 12.54 3.98 7.21
CA ALA A 69 12.19 5.18 7.97
C ALA A 69 13.40 6.13 8.12
N LEU A 70 14.57 5.60 8.47
CA LEU A 70 15.83 6.37 8.58
C LEU A 70 16.23 6.98 7.23
N LEU A 71 16.15 6.21 6.14
CA LEU A 71 16.48 6.72 4.80
C LEU A 71 15.55 7.87 4.39
N SER A 72 14.26 7.79 4.75
CA SER A 72 13.26 8.82 4.48
C SER A 72 13.51 10.10 5.29
N ARG A 73 14.21 10.01 6.42
CA ARG A 73 14.64 11.14 7.27
C ARG A 73 16.00 11.71 6.88
N GLY A 74 16.65 11.16 5.85
CA GLY A 74 17.97 11.62 5.41
C GLY A 74 19.12 11.03 6.22
N GLU A 75 18.94 9.85 6.80
CA GLU A 75 19.97 9.15 7.60
C GLU A 75 20.52 7.90 6.88
N PRO A 76 21.18 8.05 5.70
CA PRO A 76 21.54 6.92 4.84
C PRO A 76 22.59 6.00 5.46
N GLN A 77 23.49 6.51 6.31
CA GLN A 77 24.51 5.68 6.98
C GLN A 77 23.88 4.64 7.91
N GLN A 78 22.95 5.06 8.76
CA GLN A 78 22.26 4.17 9.70
C GLN A 78 21.31 3.22 8.95
N ALA A 79 20.61 3.74 7.94
CA ALA A 79 19.75 2.93 7.09
C ALA A 79 20.53 1.81 6.39
N LEU A 80 21.68 2.12 5.78
CA LEU A 80 22.49 1.12 5.07
C LEU A 80 23.03 0.05 6.03
N ALA A 81 23.41 0.41 7.26
CA ALA A 81 23.83 -0.56 8.27
C ALA A 81 22.71 -1.56 8.60
N LEU A 82 21.47 -1.09 8.77
CA LEU A 82 20.32 -1.98 9.01
C LEU A 82 19.95 -2.81 7.78
N TYR A 83 20.04 -2.27 6.57
CA TYR A 83 19.82 -3.07 5.36
C TYR A 83 20.86 -4.19 5.19
N ARG A 84 22.13 -3.91 5.52
CA ARG A 84 23.19 -4.93 5.56
C ARG A 84 22.88 -6.01 6.58
N HIS A 85 22.54 -5.62 7.81
CA HIS A 85 22.16 -6.58 8.86
C HIS A 85 20.93 -7.42 8.44
N ALA A 86 19.88 -6.79 7.91
CA ALA A 86 18.70 -7.47 7.40
C ALA A 86 19.08 -8.53 6.36
N TRP A 87 19.95 -8.19 5.41
CA TRP A 87 20.45 -9.12 4.41
C TRP A 87 21.28 -10.26 5.02
N GLU A 88 22.17 -9.97 5.97
CA GLU A 88 23.00 -10.97 6.66
C GLU A 88 22.13 -12.00 7.39
N VAL A 89 21.03 -11.58 8.03
CA VAL A 89 20.10 -12.48 8.71
C VAL A 89 19.10 -13.18 7.78
N GLY A 90 19.20 -12.95 6.46
CA GLY A 90 18.43 -13.69 5.46
C GLY A 90 17.28 -12.92 4.81
N ASN A 91 17.15 -11.60 5.01
CA ASN A 91 16.16 -10.80 4.28
C ASN A 91 16.49 -10.78 2.78
N ARG A 92 15.51 -11.14 1.95
CA ARG A 92 15.62 -11.14 0.49
C ARG A 92 14.55 -10.28 -0.17
N ASP A 93 14.02 -9.30 0.55
CA ASP A 93 13.04 -8.39 -0.01
C ASP A 93 13.71 -7.51 -1.08
N ARG A 94 13.18 -7.60 -2.30
CA ARG A 94 13.67 -6.85 -3.47
C ARG A 94 13.67 -5.34 -3.24
N LEU A 95 12.70 -4.89 -2.46
CA LEU A 95 12.38 -3.50 -2.25
C LEU A 95 13.29 -2.90 -1.16
N ALA A 96 13.60 -3.66 -0.11
CA ALA A 96 14.67 -3.38 0.85
C ALA A 96 16.04 -3.31 0.16
N SER A 97 16.35 -4.26 -0.74
CA SER A 97 17.60 -4.27 -1.49
C SER A 97 17.73 -3.04 -2.41
N TYR A 98 16.65 -2.65 -3.10
CA TYR A 98 16.63 -1.39 -3.87
C TYR A 98 16.85 -0.17 -2.96
N ASN A 99 16.18 -0.08 -1.81
CA ASN A 99 16.38 1.04 -0.90
C ASN A 99 17.80 1.06 -0.28
N ALA A 100 18.44 -0.10 -0.09
CA ALA A 100 19.84 -0.19 0.28
C ALA A 100 20.76 0.39 -0.79
N ALA A 101 20.45 0.16 -2.07
CA ALA A 101 21.16 0.82 -3.17
C ALA A 101 21.02 2.34 -3.10
N ILE A 102 19.82 2.86 -2.85
CA ILE A 102 19.58 4.31 -2.67
C ILE A 102 20.40 4.86 -1.50
N ALA A 103 20.43 4.16 -0.36
CA ALA A 103 21.26 4.56 0.78
C ALA A 103 22.75 4.60 0.43
N ALA A 104 23.25 3.59 -0.31
CA ALA A 104 24.64 3.54 -0.77
C ALA A 104 24.98 4.66 -1.77
N VAL A 105 24.08 5.00 -2.71
CA VAL A 105 24.28 6.14 -3.63
C VAL A 105 24.43 7.45 -2.86
N ARG A 106 23.58 7.67 -1.84
CA ARG A 106 23.64 8.89 -1.00
C ARG A 106 24.94 9.04 -0.20
N LEU A 107 25.67 7.94 -0.01
CA LEU A 107 26.98 7.91 0.65
C LEU A 107 28.15 7.94 -0.35
N GLY A 108 27.88 8.04 -1.65
CA GLY A 108 28.90 8.00 -2.71
C GLY A 108 29.48 6.60 -2.98
N ALA A 109 28.90 5.54 -2.41
CA ALA A 109 29.39 4.17 -2.54
C ALA A 109 28.82 3.47 -3.79
N GLN A 110 29.21 3.93 -4.99
CA GLN A 110 28.63 3.49 -6.26
C GLN A 110 28.73 1.98 -6.51
N ALA A 111 29.89 1.37 -6.24
CA ALA A 111 30.11 -0.07 -6.44
C ALA A 111 29.18 -0.93 -5.54
N GLU A 112 28.98 -0.50 -4.30
CA GLU A 112 28.05 -1.18 -3.40
C GLU A 112 26.60 -0.95 -3.83
N ALA A 113 26.25 0.25 -4.28
CA ALA A 113 24.92 0.53 -4.80
C ALA A 113 24.55 -0.37 -5.98
N LEU A 114 25.47 -0.59 -6.92
CA LEU A 114 25.30 -1.54 -8.03
C LEU A 114 25.09 -2.98 -7.53
N SER A 115 25.85 -3.41 -6.51
CA SER A 115 25.68 -4.73 -5.89
C SER A 115 24.29 -4.89 -5.25
N TRP A 116 23.77 -3.84 -4.61
CA TRP A 116 22.41 -3.83 -4.06
C TRP A 116 21.32 -3.81 -5.12
N LEU A 117 21.52 -3.10 -6.23
CA LEU A 117 20.61 -3.15 -7.37
C LEU A 117 20.56 -4.55 -7.98
N GLU A 118 21.72 -5.18 -8.18
CA GLU A 118 21.79 -6.58 -8.61
C GLU A 118 20.95 -7.50 -7.72
N ARG A 119 21.13 -7.43 -6.40
CA ARG A 119 20.33 -8.19 -5.42
C ARG A 119 18.83 -7.89 -5.54
N SER A 120 18.46 -6.61 -5.72
CA SER A 120 17.06 -6.22 -5.93
C SER A 120 16.47 -6.89 -7.17
N LEU A 121 17.22 -6.90 -8.28
CA LEU A 121 16.81 -7.55 -9.51
C LEU A 121 16.73 -9.07 -9.33
N GLU A 122 17.73 -9.72 -8.73
CA GLU A 122 17.68 -11.17 -8.49
C GLU A 122 16.45 -11.60 -7.66
N ASN A 123 16.03 -10.75 -6.72
CA ASN A 123 14.88 -11.02 -5.84
C ASN A 123 13.53 -10.53 -6.39
N GLY A 124 13.47 -10.10 -7.64
CA GLY A 124 12.20 -9.90 -8.34
C GLY A 124 11.83 -8.45 -8.66
N TYR A 125 12.73 -7.48 -8.49
CA TYR A 125 12.48 -6.14 -8.99
C TYR A 125 12.62 -6.11 -10.53
N ARG A 126 11.62 -5.57 -11.25
CA ARG A 126 11.57 -5.65 -12.72
C ARG A 126 11.33 -4.32 -13.45
N ASP A 127 11.03 -3.22 -12.73
CA ASP A 127 10.67 -1.94 -13.37
C ASP A 127 11.92 -1.18 -13.88
N ALA A 128 12.42 -1.61 -15.04
CA ALA A 128 13.57 -1.00 -15.70
C ALA A 128 13.33 0.46 -16.10
N ALA A 129 12.09 0.81 -16.46
CA ALA A 129 11.74 2.18 -16.82
C ALA A 129 11.88 3.11 -15.61
N TYR A 130 11.39 2.67 -14.45
CA TYR A 130 11.57 3.42 -13.21
C TYR A 130 13.05 3.55 -12.84
N LEU A 131 13.84 2.47 -12.89
CA LEU A 131 15.27 2.55 -12.51
C LEU A 131 16.03 3.57 -13.38
N ARG A 132 15.72 3.67 -14.67
CA ARG A 132 16.30 4.70 -15.55
C ARG A 132 15.91 6.12 -15.14
N ALA A 133 14.64 6.31 -14.75
CA ALA A 133 14.08 7.62 -14.44
C ALA A 133 14.30 8.09 -13.00
N ASP A 134 14.69 7.21 -12.08
CA ASP A 134 14.84 7.55 -10.67
C ASP A 134 16.05 8.46 -10.43
N GLU A 135 15.80 9.69 -9.97
CA GLU A 135 16.85 10.69 -9.75
C GLU A 135 17.81 10.33 -8.63
N ASP A 136 17.37 9.54 -7.64
CA ASP A 136 18.27 9.02 -6.60
C ASP A 136 19.35 8.10 -7.22
N LEU A 137 19.14 7.54 -8.41
CA LEU A 137 20.10 6.69 -9.13
C LEU A 137 20.91 7.45 -10.21
N ALA A 138 20.71 8.76 -10.37
CA ALA A 138 21.41 9.56 -11.37
C ALA A 138 22.94 9.35 -11.37
N PRO A 139 23.63 9.25 -10.21
CA PRO A 139 25.07 8.99 -10.18
C PRO A 139 25.52 7.65 -10.78
N LEU A 140 24.62 6.69 -10.98
CA LEU A 140 24.96 5.38 -11.56
C LEU A 140 24.69 5.29 -13.07
N ARG A 141 23.90 6.21 -13.64
CA ARG A 141 23.34 6.07 -14.99
C ARG A 141 24.38 5.99 -16.12
N SER A 142 25.55 6.62 -15.93
CA SER A 142 26.63 6.59 -16.92
C SER A 142 27.55 5.37 -16.79
N LEU A 143 27.39 4.56 -15.74
CA LEU A 143 28.23 3.39 -15.52
C LEU A 143 27.80 2.24 -16.44
N PRO A 144 28.73 1.58 -17.16
CA PRO A 144 28.40 0.46 -18.03
C PRO A 144 27.77 -0.71 -17.25
N GLU A 145 28.13 -0.90 -15.98
CA GLU A 145 27.55 -1.89 -15.09
C GLU A 145 26.06 -1.64 -14.83
N PHE A 146 25.65 -0.37 -14.69
CA PHE A 146 24.24 -0.03 -14.51
C PHE A 146 23.43 -0.38 -15.77
N THR A 147 23.95 -0.02 -16.95
CA THR A 147 23.34 -0.41 -18.23
C THR A 147 23.21 -1.92 -18.37
N ALA A 148 24.28 -2.66 -18.06
CA ALA A 148 24.28 -4.12 -18.09
C ALA A 148 23.25 -4.74 -17.14
N LEU A 149 23.07 -4.18 -15.93
CA LEU A 149 22.02 -4.63 -15.00
C LEU A 149 20.61 -4.47 -15.59
N LEU A 150 20.34 -3.33 -16.24
CA LEU A 150 19.03 -3.08 -16.86
C LEU A 150 18.76 -3.98 -18.07
N GLU A 151 19.77 -4.22 -18.89
CA GLU A 151 19.69 -5.12 -20.05
C GLU A 151 19.49 -6.58 -19.64
N ARG A 152 19.92 -6.95 -18.43
CA ARG A 152 19.71 -8.30 -17.87
C ARG A 152 18.28 -8.55 -17.38
N ILE A 153 17.49 -7.51 -17.09
CA ILE A 153 16.14 -7.67 -16.50
C ILE A 153 15.25 -8.66 -17.26
N PRO A 154 15.15 -8.63 -18.61
CA PRO A 154 14.31 -9.55 -19.36
C PRO A 154 14.74 -11.02 -19.30
N SER A 155 15.99 -11.32 -18.95
CA SER A 155 16.49 -12.70 -18.85
C SER A 155 16.42 -13.27 -17.43
N LEU A 156 16.05 -12.46 -16.43
CA LEU A 156 15.91 -12.92 -15.05
C LEU A 156 14.66 -13.80 -14.89
N PRO A 157 14.73 -14.85 -14.04
CA PRO A 157 13.58 -15.71 -13.80
C PRO A 157 12.40 -14.94 -13.20
N THR A 158 11.19 -15.36 -13.55
CA THR A 158 9.97 -14.86 -12.91
C THR A 158 9.99 -15.21 -11.43
N PRO A 159 9.69 -14.26 -10.52
CA PRO A 159 9.64 -14.55 -9.09
C PRO A 159 8.61 -15.64 -8.75
N ALA A 160 8.90 -16.48 -7.75
CA ALA A 160 8.04 -17.60 -7.38
C ALA A 160 6.59 -17.20 -7.07
N TRP A 161 6.37 -16.01 -6.52
CA TRP A 161 5.03 -15.46 -6.22
C TRP A 161 4.23 -15.05 -7.48
N GLU A 162 4.88 -14.94 -8.65
CA GLU A 162 4.28 -14.56 -9.95
C GLU A 162 4.27 -15.70 -10.97
N VAL A 163 5.02 -16.79 -10.76
CA VAL A 163 5.03 -17.94 -11.68
C VAL A 163 3.61 -18.50 -11.81
N GLY A 164 3.05 -18.44 -13.02
CA GLY A 164 1.69 -18.90 -13.30
C GLY A 164 0.58 -17.87 -13.05
N ALA A 165 0.92 -16.59 -12.82
CA ALA A 165 -0.06 -15.52 -12.63
C ALA A 165 -1.01 -15.39 -13.82
N HIS A 166 -2.29 -15.18 -13.53
CA HIS A 166 -3.34 -15.04 -14.53
C HIS A 166 -3.17 -13.72 -15.30
N PRO A 167 -3.00 -13.75 -16.64
CA PRO A 167 -2.66 -12.56 -17.41
C PRO A 167 -3.71 -11.45 -17.30
N GLU A 168 -4.99 -11.82 -17.15
CA GLU A 168 -6.05 -10.83 -16.98
C GLU A 168 -6.05 -10.18 -15.59
N LEU A 169 -5.76 -10.90 -14.51
CA LEU A 169 -5.70 -10.31 -13.16
C LEU A 169 -4.52 -9.32 -13.09
N LYS A 170 -3.39 -9.70 -13.67
CA LYS A 170 -2.24 -8.82 -13.85
C LYS A 170 -2.61 -7.54 -14.60
N ARG A 171 -3.27 -7.66 -15.75
CA ARG A 171 -3.74 -6.51 -16.53
C ARG A 171 -4.70 -5.61 -15.75
N LEU A 172 -5.67 -6.19 -15.02
CA LEU A 172 -6.64 -5.42 -14.24
C LEU A 172 -5.97 -4.56 -13.17
N VAL A 173 -5.00 -5.10 -12.44
CA VAL A 173 -4.25 -4.32 -11.43
C VAL A 173 -3.31 -3.31 -12.09
N GLU A 174 -2.67 -3.62 -13.22
CA GLU A 174 -1.83 -2.67 -13.94
C GLU A 174 -2.64 -1.46 -14.42
N GLU A 175 -3.81 -1.68 -15.02
CA GLU A 175 -4.74 -0.63 -15.44
C GLU A 175 -5.26 0.19 -14.24
N ASP A 176 -5.60 -0.48 -13.12
CA ASP A 176 -5.99 0.17 -11.87
C ASP A 176 -4.90 1.12 -11.34
N GLN A 177 -3.65 0.67 -11.29
CA GLN A 177 -2.54 1.51 -10.84
C GLN A 177 -2.18 2.60 -11.85
N SER A 178 -2.39 2.35 -13.15
CA SER A 178 -2.13 3.34 -14.21
C SER A 178 -3.11 4.50 -14.15
N ASP A 179 -4.36 4.27 -13.78
CA ASP A 179 -5.40 5.30 -13.66
C ASP A 179 -5.08 6.38 -12.62
N ARG A 180 -4.11 6.10 -11.75
CA ARG A 180 -3.72 6.94 -10.61
C ARG A 180 -2.33 7.54 -10.80
N ARG A 181 -1.72 7.38 -11.99
CA ARG A 181 -0.36 7.85 -12.31
C ARG A 181 -0.33 8.62 -13.66
N PRO A 182 -0.24 9.97 -13.64
CA PRO A 182 -0.33 10.85 -12.47
C PRO A 182 -1.73 10.82 -11.86
N PRO A 183 -1.90 11.24 -10.59
CA PRO A 183 -3.20 11.22 -9.94
C PRO A 183 -4.21 12.14 -10.66
N PRO A 184 -5.47 11.70 -10.83
CA PRO A 184 -6.53 12.54 -11.37
C PRO A 184 -6.69 13.84 -10.59
N LYS A 185 -6.86 14.95 -11.31
CA LYS A 185 -6.91 16.30 -10.73
C LYS A 185 -8.32 16.84 -10.50
N THR A 186 -9.35 16.20 -11.06
CA THR A 186 -10.74 16.68 -11.00
C THR A 186 -11.69 15.62 -10.43
N PRO A 187 -12.79 16.03 -9.78
CA PRO A 187 -13.83 15.10 -9.33
C PRO A 187 -14.41 14.24 -10.46
N GLU A 188 -14.56 14.79 -11.66
CA GLU A 188 -15.09 14.08 -12.83
C GLU A 188 -14.14 12.97 -13.28
N ALA A 189 -12.83 13.24 -13.28
CA ALA A 189 -11.83 12.22 -13.60
C ALA A 189 -11.82 11.12 -12.52
N TRP A 190 -11.96 11.48 -11.24
CA TRP A 190 -12.11 10.51 -10.15
C TRP A 190 -13.39 9.67 -10.26
N LYS A 191 -14.48 10.24 -10.78
CA LYS A 191 -15.71 9.49 -11.07
C LYS A 191 -15.47 8.45 -12.16
N ALA A 192 -14.73 8.79 -13.22
CA ALA A 192 -14.37 7.85 -14.28
C ALA A 192 -13.45 6.72 -13.77
N VAL A 193 -12.48 7.02 -12.91
CA VAL A 193 -11.65 6.00 -12.22
C VAL A 193 -12.54 5.09 -11.38
N SER A 194 -13.42 5.65 -10.54
CA SER A 194 -14.32 4.88 -9.68
C SER A 194 -15.27 3.94 -10.47
N ALA A 195 -15.72 4.37 -11.64
CA ALA A 195 -16.54 3.55 -12.52
C ALA A 195 -15.75 2.34 -13.05
N ARG A 196 -14.49 2.55 -13.47
CA ARG A 196 -13.60 1.48 -13.90
C ARG A 196 -13.22 0.54 -12.76
N ASP A 197 -12.95 1.06 -11.57
CA ASP A 197 -12.69 0.22 -10.38
C ASP A 197 -13.86 -0.73 -10.08
N THR A 198 -15.10 -0.25 -10.24
CA THR A 198 -16.30 -1.07 -10.05
C THR A 198 -16.37 -2.20 -11.08
N GLN A 199 -16.08 -1.90 -12.35
CA GLN A 199 -16.01 -2.92 -13.41
C GLN A 199 -14.88 -3.93 -13.15
N ARG A 200 -13.71 -3.47 -12.68
CA ARG A 200 -12.59 -4.34 -12.32
C ARG A 200 -12.95 -5.28 -11.18
N ARG A 201 -13.61 -4.80 -10.10
CA ARG A 201 -14.08 -5.66 -9.00
C ARG A 201 -15.03 -6.75 -9.51
N GLN A 202 -16.01 -6.39 -10.34
CA GLN A 202 -16.91 -7.38 -10.97
C GLN A 202 -16.15 -8.42 -11.80
N ARG A 203 -15.11 -8.01 -12.54
CA ARG A 203 -14.30 -8.95 -13.32
C ARG A 203 -13.43 -9.84 -12.44
N VAL A 204 -12.84 -9.29 -11.38
CA VAL A 204 -12.08 -10.04 -10.38
C VAL A 204 -12.97 -11.10 -9.72
N ASP A 205 -14.20 -10.75 -9.33
CA ASP A 205 -15.15 -11.71 -8.77
C ASP A 205 -15.45 -12.86 -9.74
N ALA A 206 -15.68 -12.56 -11.01
CA ALA A 206 -15.92 -13.59 -12.03
C ALA A 206 -14.72 -14.54 -12.20
N LEU A 207 -13.49 -14.01 -12.18
CA LEU A 207 -12.27 -14.81 -12.28
C LEU A 207 -12.04 -15.68 -11.03
N ILE A 208 -12.30 -15.15 -9.84
CA ILE A 208 -12.22 -15.92 -8.59
C ILE A 208 -13.29 -17.02 -8.57
N ALA A 209 -14.53 -16.71 -8.93
CA ALA A 209 -15.63 -17.67 -8.99
C ALA A 209 -15.38 -18.81 -9.99
N ALA A 210 -14.66 -18.51 -11.08
CA ALA A 210 -14.23 -19.50 -12.07
C ALA A 210 -12.99 -20.33 -11.63
N GLY A 211 -12.39 -20.04 -10.47
CA GLY A 211 -11.18 -20.74 -10.01
C GLY A 211 -9.90 -20.37 -10.78
N GLU A 212 -9.86 -19.18 -11.38
CA GLU A 212 -8.74 -18.70 -12.18
C GLU A 212 -7.66 -17.98 -11.35
N ALA A 213 -8.01 -17.46 -10.17
CA ALA A 213 -7.02 -16.94 -9.22
C ALA A 213 -6.35 -18.10 -8.47
N ARG A 214 -5.05 -18.32 -8.70
CA ARG A 214 -4.35 -19.54 -8.24
C ARG A 214 -3.04 -19.25 -7.52
N VAL A 215 -2.31 -18.21 -7.87
CA VAL A 215 -0.98 -17.95 -7.28
C VAL A 215 -0.97 -16.67 -6.45
N ALA A 216 0.10 -16.46 -5.69
CA ALA A 216 0.17 -15.34 -4.74
C ALA A 216 -0.06 -13.96 -5.40
N ALA A 217 0.46 -13.76 -6.62
CA ALA A 217 0.24 -12.57 -7.42
C ALA A 217 -1.23 -12.34 -7.80
N ASP A 218 -2.01 -13.40 -8.07
CA ASP A 218 -3.43 -13.28 -8.43
C ASP A 218 -4.25 -12.72 -7.28
N PHE A 219 -4.04 -13.27 -6.08
CA PHE A 219 -4.71 -12.81 -4.88
C PHE A 219 -4.26 -11.41 -4.48
N PHE A 220 -2.99 -11.07 -4.69
CA PHE A 220 -2.49 -9.71 -4.44
C PHE A 220 -3.09 -8.70 -5.43
N ALA A 221 -3.15 -9.03 -6.71
CA ALA A 221 -3.78 -8.21 -7.75
C ALA A 221 -5.26 -7.97 -7.44
N ALA A 222 -5.99 -9.04 -7.11
CA ALA A 222 -7.38 -8.96 -6.68
C ALA A 222 -7.53 -8.07 -5.43
N ALA A 223 -6.71 -8.28 -4.41
CA ALA A 223 -6.74 -7.50 -3.18
C ALA A 223 -6.52 -6.00 -3.44
N LEU A 224 -5.58 -5.63 -4.31
CA LEU A 224 -5.33 -4.22 -4.66
C LEU A 224 -6.52 -3.57 -5.37
N VAL A 225 -7.18 -4.29 -6.27
CA VAL A 225 -8.41 -3.80 -6.92
C VAL A 225 -9.53 -3.55 -5.89
N TYR A 226 -9.69 -4.44 -4.91
CA TYR A 226 -10.64 -4.26 -3.80
C TYR A 226 -10.23 -3.18 -2.80
N GLN A 227 -8.92 -2.98 -2.59
CA GLN A 227 -8.38 -1.97 -1.69
C GLN A 227 -8.82 -0.55 -2.10
N HIS A 228 -9.12 -0.35 -3.39
CA HIS A 228 -9.65 0.88 -3.97
C HIS A 228 -11.17 0.96 -4.06
N GLY A 229 -11.89 0.02 -3.44
CA GLY A 229 -13.32 0.12 -3.22
C GLY A 229 -13.71 1.28 -2.31
N LYS A 230 -15.03 1.44 -2.10
CA LYS A 230 -15.59 2.55 -1.30
C LYS A 230 -16.41 2.08 -0.11
N ALA A 231 -16.79 0.81 -0.11
CA ALA A 231 -17.64 0.23 0.91
C ALA A 231 -16.81 -0.60 1.91
N PRO A 232 -17.25 -0.72 3.17
CA PRO A 232 -16.64 -1.63 4.14
C PRO A 232 -16.48 -3.05 3.59
N GLU A 233 -17.44 -3.56 2.82
CA GLU A 233 -17.40 -4.89 2.22
C GLU A 233 -16.24 -5.04 1.23
N ASP A 234 -15.90 -3.98 0.48
CA ASP A 234 -14.76 -3.99 -0.43
C ASP A 234 -13.45 -4.15 0.34
N HIS A 235 -13.30 -3.44 1.47
CA HIS A 235 -12.10 -3.50 2.31
C HIS A 235 -11.98 -4.81 3.10
N ALA A 236 -13.11 -5.37 3.54
CA ALA A 236 -13.16 -6.70 4.13
C ALA A 236 -12.66 -7.75 3.12
N ARG A 237 -13.14 -7.66 1.87
CA ARG A 237 -12.71 -8.54 0.78
C ARG A 237 -11.23 -8.34 0.42
N ALA A 238 -10.75 -7.10 0.37
CA ALA A 238 -9.33 -6.80 0.16
C ALA A 238 -8.45 -7.46 1.23
N ARG A 239 -8.87 -7.42 2.51
CA ARG A 239 -8.14 -8.04 3.62
C ARG A 239 -8.01 -9.55 3.46
N GLU A 240 -9.10 -10.23 3.12
CA GLU A 240 -9.09 -11.69 2.89
C GLU A 240 -8.17 -12.09 1.73
N LEU A 241 -8.28 -11.40 0.61
CA LEU A 241 -7.47 -11.66 -0.59
C LEU A 241 -5.98 -11.36 -0.32
N ALA A 242 -5.67 -10.28 0.40
CA ALA A 242 -4.29 -9.95 0.75
C ALA A 242 -3.69 -10.94 1.76
N ALA A 243 -4.49 -11.41 2.72
CA ALA A 243 -4.09 -12.46 3.64
C ALA A 243 -3.80 -13.77 2.89
N GLU A 244 -4.61 -14.11 1.88
CA GLU A 244 -4.35 -15.25 1.01
C GLU A 244 -3.08 -15.07 0.18
N ALA A 245 -2.84 -13.88 -0.38
CA ALA A 245 -1.60 -13.56 -1.06
C ALA A 245 -0.38 -13.74 -0.14
N ALA A 246 -0.48 -13.29 1.11
CA ALA A 246 0.57 -13.45 2.12
C ALA A 246 0.83 -14.93 2.44
N ARG A 247 -0.22 -15.73 2.66
CA ARG A 247 -0.11 -17.19 2.89
C ARG A 247 0.61 -17.90 1.75
N ARG A 248 0.42 -17.43 0.53
CA ARG A 248 1.08 -17.95 -0.69
C ARG A 248 2.46 -17.34 -0.95
N GLY A 249 2.97 -16.48 -0.07
CA GLY A 249 4.32 -15.93 -0.15
C GLY A 249 4.46 -14.65 -0.96
N HIS A 250 3.38 -13.91 -1.24
CA HIS A 250 3.50 -12.60 -1.86
C HIS A 250 4.11 -11.59 -0.89
N PRO A 251 5.22 -10.89 -1.23
CA PRO A 251 5.94 -10.02 -0.30
C PRO A 251 5.10 -8.83 0.20
N GLY A 252 4.15 -8.36 -0.61
CA GLY A 252 3.23 -7.26 -0.22
C GLY A 252 1.96 -7.70 0.52
N GLY A 253 1.69 -9.01 0.65
CA GLY A 253 0.40 -9.50 1.15
C GLY A 253 0.13 -9.10 2.61
N MET A 254 1.13 -9.24 3.48
CA MET A 254 1.03 -8.88 4.90
C MET A 254 0.65 -7.41 5.10
N TRP A 255 1.40 -6.51 4.45
CA TRP A 255 1.15 -5.07 4.54
C TRP A 255 -0.22 -4.71 3.99
N LEU A 256 -0.62 -5.29 2.86
CA LEU A 256 -1.92 -4.99 2.23
C LEU A 256 -3.09 -5.50 3.07
N ALA A 257 -2.96 -6.64 3.74
CA ALA A 257 -3.99 -7.15 4.64
C ALA A 257 -4.21 -6.21 5.84
N ALA A 258 -3.12 -5.75 6.46
CA ALA A 258 -3.18 -4.75 7.54
C ALA A 258 -3.74 -3.41 7.04
N ALA A 259 -3.35 -2.96 5.84
CA ALA A 259 -3.84 -1.71 5.27
C ALA A 259 -5.31 -1.75 4.88
N ALA A 260 -5.81 -2.90 4.40
CA ALA A 260 -7.22 -3.13 4.15
C ALA A 260 -8.04 -3.10 5.46
N TRP A 261 -7.48 -3.67 6.53
CA TRP A 261 -8.13 -3.65 7.84
C TRP A 261 -8.20 -2.24 8.43
N ASP A 262 -7.09 -1.50 8.42
CA ASP A 262 -7.09 -0.11 8.87
C ASP A 262 -8.03 0.76 8.02
N ARG A 263 -8.14 0.50 6.71
CA ARG A 263 -9.09 1.19 5.83
C ARG A 263 -10.54 0.89 6.19
N TRP A 264 -10.85 -0.37 6.49
CA TRP A 264 -12.16 -0.77 6.96
C TRP A 264 -12.53 -0.03 8.25
N LEU A 265 -11.61 0.02 9.22
CA LEU A 265 -11.80 0.73 10.49
C LEU A 265 -12.02 2.23 10.28
N MET A 266 -11.15 2.86 9.48
CA MET A 266 -11.28 4.28 9.15
C MET A 266 -12.62 4.60 8.46
N ASN A 267 -13.09 3.74 7.54
CA ASN A 267 -14.38 3.92 6.86
C ASN A 267 -15.57 3.78 7.84
N ALA A 268 -15.45 2.87 8.83
CA ALA A 268 -16.40 2.72 9.92
C ALA A 268 -16.29 3.82 11.01
N GLY A 269 -15.38 4.78 10.87
CA GLY A 269 -15.13 5.83 11.87
C GLY A 269 -14.45 5.34 13.15
N LEU A 270 -13.84 4.15 13.11
CA LEU A 270 -13.15 3.51 14.23
C LEU A 270 -11.64 3.72 14.14
N PRO A 271 -10.91 3.84 15.27
CA PRO A 271 -9.46 3.92 15.25
C PRO A 271 -8.80 2.76 14.51
N GLN A 272 -7.77 3.05 13.72
CA GLN A 272 -6.99 2.05 13.00
C GLN A 272 -6.01 1.33 13.92
N ARG A 273 -5.48 0.18 13.50
CA ARG A 273 -4.61 -0.66 14.35
C ARG A 273 -3.12 -0.47 14.04
N PHE A 274 -2.76 -0.42 12.76
CA PHE A 274 -1.36 -0.53 12.34
C PHE A 274 -0.73 0.79 11.93
N GLY A 275 -1.55 1.82 11.65
CA GLY A 275 -1.10 3.17 11.32
C GLY A 275 -0.82 3.33 9.82
N THR A 276 -1.56 2.63 8.98
CA THR A 276 -1.38 2.65 7.52
C THR A 276 -2.23 3.71 6.81
N GLN A 277 -3.22 4.30 7.48
CA GLN A 277 -4.19 5.23 6.90
C GLN A 277 -4.00 6.66 7.40
N TYR A 278 -4.16 7.59 6.47
CA TYR A 278 -4.02 9.03 6.66
C TYR A 278 -5.24 9.72 6.05
N LYS A 279 -5.66 10.83 6.65
CA LYS A 279 -6.74 11.67 6.11
C LYS A 279 -6.19 13.03 5.70
N THR A 280 -6.68 13.55 4.59
CA THR A 280 -6.46 14.96 4.25
C THR A 280 -7.37 15.82 5.14
N PRO A 281 -6.85 16.85 5.82
CA PRO A 281 -7.68 17.74 6.63
C PRO A 281 -8.68 18.52 5.76
N PRO A 282 -9.91 18.80 6.24
CA PRO A 282 -10.89 19.61 5.52
C PRO A 282 -10.39 21.01 5.15
N GLU A 283 -9.58 21.60 6.02
CA GLU A 283 -8.92 22.90 5.85
C GLU A 283 -7.77 22.89 4.82
N GLY A 284 -7.45 21.71 4.26
CA GLY A 284 -6.28 21.49 3.41
C GLY A 284 -5.00 21.23 4.21
N GLY A 285 -3.90 20.97 3.50
CA GLY A 285 -2.61 20.64 4.10
C GLY A 285 -2.18 19.18 3.89
N PRO A 286 -1.02 18.79 4.45
CA PRO A 286 -0.49 17.44 4.27
C PRO A 286 -1.41 16.40 4.93
N PRO A 287 -1.56 15.21 4.33
CA PRO A 287 -2.29 14.12 4.96
C PRO A 287 -1.75 13.80 6.35
N GLN A 288 -2.67 13.62 7.31
CA GLN A 288 -2.34 13.36 8.71
C GLN A 288 -2.72 11.93 9.08
N LEU A 289 -1.90 11.28 9.92
CA LEU A 289 -2.16 9.92 10.39
C LEU A 289 -3.55 9.87 11.05
N TYR A 290 -4.40 8.95 10.57
CA TYR A 290 -5.70 8.74 11.17
C TYR A 290 -5.57 8.15 12.58
N THR A 291 -6.55 8.37 13.46
CA THR A 291 -6.47 7.95 14.87
C THR A 291 -6.12 6.47 14.97
N VAL A 292 -5.05 6.14 15.72
CA VAL A 292 -4.62 4.76 16.01
C VAL A 292 -5.18 4.34 17.37
N ASP A 293 -5.68 3.11 17.47
CA ASP A 293 -6.15 2.51 18.71
C ASP A 293 -4.99 2.37 19.71
N PRO A 294 -5.01 3.10 20.84
CA PRO A 294 -3.93 3.04 21.83
C PRO A 294 -3.87 1.71 22.59
N SER A 295 -4.91 0.87 22.50
CA SER A 295 -4.93 -0.45 23.13
C SER A 295 -4.15 -1.51 22.34
N VAL A 296 -3.82 -1.24 21.07
CA VAL A 296 -2.99 -2.13 20.25
C VAL A 296 -1.53 -1.92 20.63
N PRO A 297 -0.86 -2.89 21.30
CA PRO A 297 0.51 -2.72 21.73
C PRO A 297 1.47 -2.80 20.55
N ASP A 298 2.65 -2.19 20.69
CA ASP A 298 3.69 -2.27 19.66
C ASP A 298 4.16 -3.70 19.38
N SER A 299 4.05 -4.62 20.35
CA SER A 299 4.30 -6.05 20.13
C SER A 299 3.34 -6.67 19.11
N GLU A 300 2.07 -6.26 19.10
CA GLU A 300 1.10 -6.72 18.09
C GLU A 300 1.44 -6.14 16.71
N ARG A 301 1.82 -4.86 16.67
CA ARG A 301 2.22 -4.21 15.42
C ARG A 301 3.49 -4.84 14.84
N GLN A 302 4.45 -5.19 15.69
CA GLN A 302 5.66 -5.92 15.31
C GLN A 302 5.36 -7.32 14.78
N ARG A 303 4.38 -8.06 15.33
CA ARG A 303 3.94 -9.35 14.79
C ARG A 303 3.43 -9.25 13.35
N TRP A 304 2.86 -8.10 12.99
CA TRP A 304 2.40 -7.77 11.64
C TRP A 304 3.47 -7.10 10.76
N GLY A 305 4.69 -6.94 11.28
CA GLY A 305 5.81 -6.36 10.53
C GLY A 305 5.82 -4.84 10.48
N PHE A 306 5.14 -4.17 11.42
CA PHE A 306 5.14 -2.71 11.51
C PHE A 306 6.09 -2.24 12.63
N PRO A 307 6.87 -1.16 12.40
CA PRO A 307 7.71 -0.55 13.43
C PRO A 307 6.83 0.12 14.49
N PRO A 308 7.29 0.34 15.74
CA PRO A 308 6.54 1.00 16.82
C PRO A 308 5.77 2.26 16.42
N LEU A 309 4.66 2.58 17.09
CA LEU A 309 3.80 3.71 16.72
C LEU A 309 4.58 5.04 16.75
N SER A 310 5.53 5.18 17.67
CA SER A 310 6.43 6.34 17.77
C SER A 310 7.33 6.54 16.54
N GLU A 311 7.52 5.50 15.70
CA GLU A 311 8.33 5.56 14.49
C GLU A 311 7.51 5.87 13.23
N ILE A 312 6.17 5.83 13.29
CA ILE A 312 5.29 6.17 12.16
C ILE A 312 5.21 7.70 11.98
N PRO A 313 5.40 8.22 10.76
CA PRO A 313 5.18 9.64 10.47
C PRO A 313 3.76 10.09 10.83
N LYS A 314 3.62 11.25 11.48
CA LYS A 314 2.30 11.83 11.75
C LYS A 314 1.71 12.54 10.52
N HIS A 315 2.55 12.86 9.54
CA HIS A 315 2.22 13.59 8.32
C HIS A 315 2.96 12.99 7.11
N LEU A 316 2.35 13.05 5.92
CA LEU A 316 2.95 12.64 4.64
C LEU A 316 3.20 13.82 3.71
#